data_AF-A0A1H8ILX7-F1
#
_entry.id   AF-A0A1H8ILX7-F1
#
_cell.length_a   1.000
_cell.length_b   1.000
_cell.length_c   1.000
_cell.angle_alpha   90.00
_cell.angle_beta   90.00
_cell.angle_gamma   90.00
#
_symmetry.space_group_name_H-M   'P 1'
#
loop_
_entity.id
_entity.type
_entity.pdbx_description
1 polymer ?
#
loop_
_entity_poly.entity_id
_entity_poly.type
_entity_poly.pdbx_seq_one_letter_code
_entity_poly.pdbx_strand_id
1 'polypeptide(L)'
;MKGFILGMLAETPVHPGAGQSHTGIDQPVAREATTGFPVIPGSGLKGALRDKAEQEQPEIVDEVFGNSESAGGVGITDARILLLPIRSLTGHYRWITCPYLLERYQRDLQLIGGSFEFPELPGIDQGKILTADEADTIFLEELSFEPIPVPQVMETVAGHLSFLIKHESVKNRLVRQLAILHDDDFSHFAHFGLPIQARNQLENGTKKSQNLWFEETLPPDTLLYSLILERPGKGEGVLEKIKDHLKRHPYLQAGGNETVGQGWLITAVKA
;
A
#
# COMPACT_ATOMS: atom_id res chain seq x y z
N MET A 1 -12.73 -10.05 15.43
CA MET A 1 -12.95 -11.12 14.44
C MET A 1 -11.67 -11.92 14.28
N LYS A 2 -11.72 -13.20 13.92
CA LYS A 2 -10.49 -13.94 13.60
C LYS A 2 -9.95 -13.46 12.25
N GLY A 3 -8.68 -13.11 12.19
CA GLY A 3 -8.05 -12.58 10.98
C GLY A 3 -6.60 -12.21 11.22
N PHE A 4 -5.94 -11.71 10.17
CA PHE A 4 -4.60 -11.13 10.25
C PHE A 4 -4.45 -9.94 9.31
N ILE A 5 -3.43 -9.12 9.54
CA ILE A 5 -3.03 -8.06 8.62
C ILE A 5 -1.98 -8.60 7.66
N LEU A 6 -2.24 -8.39 6.37
CA LEU A 6 -1.30 -8.59 5.29
C LEU A 6 -0.65 -7.24 4.96
N GLY A 7 0.62 -7.07 5.30
CA GLY A 7 1.44 -5.95 4.81
C GLY A 7 1.92 -6.22 3.40
N MET A 8 1.96 -5.18 2.55
CA MET A 8 2.38 -5.26 1.15
C MET A 8 3.25 -4.05 0.82
N LEU A 9 4.54 -4.29 0.56
CA LEU A 9 5.46 -3.25 0.11
C LEU A 9 5.65 -3.38 -1.41
N ALA A 10 5.47 -2.29 -2.15
CA ALA A 10 5.65 -2.26 -3.59
C ALA A 10 7.14 -2.39 -3.96
N GLU A 11 7.51 -3.42 -4.73
CA GLU A 11 8.85 -3.62 -5.29
C GLU A 11 9.01 -2.91 -6.63
N THR A 12 7.91 -2.80 -7.38
CA THR A 12 7.84 -2.11 -8.67
C THR A 12 6.65 -1.15 -8.69
N PRO A 13 6.53 -0.25 -9.68
CA PRO A 13 5.34 0.61 -9.78
C PRO A 13 4.07 -0.24 -9.86
N VAL A 14 3.02 0.14 -9.15
CA VAL A 14 1.76 -0.63 -9.10
C VAL A 14 0.64 0.17 -9.75
N HIS A 15 -0.03 -0.42 -10.74
CA HIS A 15 -1.22 0.15 -11.37
C HIS A 15 -2.48 -0.64 -10.99
N PRO A 16 -3.14 -0.31 -9.86
CA PRO A 16 -4.45 -0.88 -9.55
C PRO A 16 -5.50 -0.15 -10.40
N GLY A 17 -5.80 -0.67 -11.59
CA GLY A 17 -6.67 0.04 -12.53
C GLY A 17 -8.08 0.31 -11.98
N ALA A 18 -8.56 1.55 -12.15
CA ALA A 18 -9.92 1.98 -11.78
C ALA A 18 -10.93 1.89 -12.94
N GLY A 19 -10.48 1.43 -14.12
CA GLY A 19 -11.16 1.67 -15.40
C GLY A 19 -10.64 2.92 -16.11
N GLN A 20 -11.20 3.24 -17.27
CA GLN A 20 -10.85 4.46 -18.01
C GLN A 20 -11.58 5.67 -17.43
N SER A 21 -10.90 6.81 -17.32
CA SER A 21 -11.52 8.09 -16.99
C SER A 21 -11.52 9.06 -18.16
N HIS A 22 -12.47 9.99 -18.15
CA HIS A 22 -12.51 11.15 -19.06
C HIS A 22 -11.75 12.37 -18.51
N THR A 23 -10.98 12.18 -17.45
CA THR A 23 -10.09 13.20 -16.88
C THR A 23 -8.77 13.24 -17.68
N GLY A 24 -7.89 14.21 -17.41
CA GLY A 24 -6.61 14.36 -18.12
C GLY A 24 -5.62 13.19 -17.99
N ILE A 25 -5.98 12.14 -17.24
CA ILE A 25 -5.25 10.87 -17.13
C ILE A 25 -6.17 9.78 -17.66
N ASP A 26 -5.74 9.06 -18.70
CA ASP A 26 -6.56 8.02 -19.33
C ASP A 26 -6.76 6.80 -18.41
N GLN A 27 -5.72 6.43 -17.67
CA GLN A 27 -5.69 5.26 -16.78
C GLN A 27 -5.22 5.68 -15.38
N PRO A 28 -6.12 6.19 -14.52
CA PRO A 28 -5.79 6.54 -13.14
C PRO A 28 -5.69 5.29 -12.26
N VAL A 29 -5.02 5.43 -11.11
CA VAL A 29 -5.08 4.39 -10.06
C VAL A 29 -6.46 4.38 -9.41
N ALA A 30 -6.88 3.22 -8.90
CA ALA A 30 -8.06 3.08 -8.08
C ALA A 30 -7.90 3.88 -6.79
N ARG A 31 -8.98 4.57 -6.40
CA ARG A 31 -9.03 5.49 -5.25
C ARG A 31 -10.26 5.23 -4.41
N GLU A 32 -10.15 5.41 -3.11
CA GLU A 32 -11.30 5.45 -2.19
C GLU A 32 -12.21 6.64 -2.53
N ALA A 33 -13.51 6.41 -2.65
CA ALA A 33 -14.45 7.45 -3.10
C ALA A 33 -14.51 8.68 -2.16
N THR A 34 -14.31 8.49 -0.86
CA THR A 34 -14.48 9.55 0.15
C THR A 34 -13.22 10.37 0.39
N THR A 35 -12.04 9.72 0.38
CA THR A 35 -10.75 10.36 0.70
C THR A 35 -9.94 10.65 -0.56
N GLY A 36 -10.26 9.99 -1.67
CA GLY A 36 -9.47 9.99 -2.89
C GLY A 36 -8.12 9.27 -2.75
N PHE A 37 -7.86 8.58 -1.64
CA PHE A 37 -6.58 7.91 -1.42
C PHE A 37 -6.44 6.68 -2.32
N PRO A 38 -5.24 6.46 -2.90
CA PRO A 38 -4.97 5.27 -3.70
C PRO A 38 -5.24 3.98 -2.93
N VAL A 39 -5.81 2.99 -3.62
CA VAL A 39 -6.22 1.72 -3.03
C VAL A 39 -6.10 0.60 -4.05
N ILE A 40 -5.80 -0.62 -3.61
CA ILE A 40 -6.05 -1.82 -4.43
C ILE A 40 -7.40 -2.39 -4.00
N PRO A 41 -8.44 -2.39 -4.85
CA PRO A 41 -9.74 -2.93 -4.48
C PRO A 41 -9.63 -4.38 -4.00
N GLY A 42 -10.39 -4.74 -2.98
CA GLY A 42 -10.35 -6.07 -2.36
C GLY A 42 -10.72 -7.19 -3.33
N SER A 43 -11.54 -6.88 -4.34
CA SER A 43 -11.81 -7.79 -5.47
C SER A 43 -10.56 -8.05 -6.31
N GLY A 44 -9.80 -7.01 -6.65
CA GLY A 44 -8.53 -7.11 -7.37
C GLY A 44 -7.47 -7.84 -6.56
N LEU A 45 -7.32 -7.50 -5.28
CA LEU A 45 -6.41 -8.19 -4.37
C LEU A 45 -6.79 -9.67 -4.19
N LYS A 46 -8.08 -9.98 -4.05
CA LYS A 46 -8.57 -11.36 -3.96
C LYS A 46 -8.28 -12.13 -5.24
N GLY A 47 -8.46 -11.51 -6.41
CA GLY A 47 -8.11 -12.11 -7.70
C GLY A 47 -6.63 -12.47 -7.80
N ALA A 48 -5.76 -11.52 -7.45
CA ALA A 48 -4.30 -11.72 -7.42
C ALA A 48 -3.87 -12.85 -6.48
N LEU A 49 -4.38 -12.86 -5.25
CA LEU A 49 -4.08 -13.92 -4.27
C LEU A 49 -4.60 -15.29 -4.72
N ARG A 50 -5.76 -15.33 -5.37
CA ARG A 50 -6.35 -16.55 -5.93
C ARG A 50 -5.51 -17.10 -7.07
N ASP A 51 -5.19 -16.27 -8.07
CA ASP A 51 -4.39 -16.68 -9.24
C ASP A 51 -3.01 -17.21 -8.82
N LYS A 52 -2.36 -16.52 -7.88
CA LYS A 52 -1.11 -17.00 -7.27
C LYS A 52 -1.28 -18.39 -6.65
N ALA A 53 -2.32 -18.58 -5.83
CA ALA A 53 -2.57 -19.87 -5.20
C ALA A 53 -2.93 -20.95 -6.23
N GLU A 54 -3.61 -20.63 -7.33
CA GLU A 54 -3.88 -21.56 -8.43
C GLU A 54 -2.60 -22.08 -9.09
N GLN A 55 -1.55 -21.26 -9.16
CA GLN A 55 -0.27 -21.64 -9.75
C GLN A 55 0.64 -22.40 -8.78
N GLU A 56 0.63 -22.03 -7.50
CA GLU A 56 1.62 -22.48 -6.51
C GLU A 56 1.06 -23.47 -5.47
N GLN A 57 -0.25 -23.42 -5.20
CA GLN A 57 -0.91 -24.25 -4.20
C GLN A 57 -2.40 -24.53 -4.53
N PRO A 58 -2.70 -25.28 -5.61
CA PRO A 58 -4.06 -25.43 -6.12
C PRO A 58 -5.05 -26.03 -5.10
N GLU A 59 -4.57 -26.82 -4.16
CA GLU A 59 -5.41 -27.56 -3.22
C GLU A 59 -6.13 -26.68 -2.18
N ILE A 60 -5.69 -25.44 -1.97
CA ILE A 60 -6.34 -24.52 -1.01
C ILE A 60 -7.32 -23.55 -1.69
N VAL A 61 -7.33 -23.48 -3.02
CA VAL A 61 -7.98 -22.40 -3.79
C VAL A 61 -9.47 -22.29 -3.50
N ASP A 62 -10.22 -23.39 -3.72
CA ASP A 62 -11.67 -23.38 -3.57
C ASP A 62 -12.10 -23.19 -2.11
N GLU A 63 -11.33 -23.74 -1.17
CA GLU A 63 -11.60 -23.58 0.26
C GLU A 63 -11.39 -22.13 0.71
N VAL A 64 -10.30 -21.49 0.30
CA VAL A 64 -9.93 -20.13 0.70
C VAL A 64 -10.77 -19.10 -0.06
N PHE A 65 -10.78 -19.17 -1.39
CA PHE A 65 -11.33 -18.12 -2.25
C PHE A 65 -12.77 -18.39 -2.72
N GLY A 66 -13.21 -19.65 -2.69
CA GLY A 66 -14.51 -20.10 -3.19
C GLY A 66 -14.50 -20.45 -4.67
N ASN A 67 -15.61 -20.97 -5.16
CA ASN A 67 -15.84 -21.31 -6.57
C ASN A 67 -17.27 -20.90 -6.99
N SER A 68 -17.72 -21.35 -8.17
CA SER A 68 -19.05 -21.03 -8.69
C SER A 68 -20.20 -21.55 -7.82
N GLU A 69 -19.97 -22.57 -7.02
CA GLU A 69 -20.99 -23.25 -6.22
C GLU A 69 -20.92 -22.91 -4.73
N SER A 70 -19.78 -22.43 -4.26
CA SER A 70 -19.54 -22.20 -2.84
C SER A 70 -18.69 -20.96 -2.58
N ALA A 71 -19.14 -20.13 -1.63
CA ALA A 71 -18.37 -18.98 -1.20
C ALA A 71 -17.13 -19.42 -0.39
N GLY A 72 -16.03 -18.70 -0.54
CA GLY A 72 -14.74 -18.98 0.12
C GLY A 72 -14.75 -18.86 1.65
N GLY A 73 -13.64 -19.29 2.24
CA GLY A 73 -13.37 -19.28 3.68
C GLY A 73 -12.82 -17.98 4.23
N VAL A 74 -12.35 -17.05 3.37
CA VAL A 74 -11.83 -15.75 3.82
C VAL A 74 -12.54 -14.56 3.16
N GLY A 75 -12.68 -13.49 3.93
CA GLY A 75 -12.94 -12.14 3.46
C GLY A 75 -11.62 -11.39 3.28
N ILE A 76 -11.49 -10.65 2.19
CA ILE A 76 -10.30 -9.86 1.85
C ILE A 76 -10.76 -8.42 1.68
N THR A 77 -10.26 -7.53 2.52
CA THR A 77 -10.58 -6.09 2.40
C THR A 77 -9.71 -5.45 1.33
N ASP A 78 -10.05 -4.21 0.97
CA ASP A 78 -9.19 -3.37 0.12
C ASP A 78 -7.78 -3.26 0.71
N ALA A 79 -6.76 -3.19 -0.14
CA ALA A 79 -5.41 -2.83 0.26
C ALA A 79 -5.31 -1.32 0.37
N ARG A 80 -5.29 -0.81 1.60
CA ARG A 80 -5.25 0.61 1.90
C ARG A 80 -3.80 1.07 1.99
N ILE A 81 -3.53 2.26 1.47
CA ILE A 81 -2.22 2.90 1.64
C ILE A 81 -1.98 3.23 3.11
N LEU A 82 -0.72 3.09 3.55
CA LEU A 82 -0.28 3.46 4.89
C LEU A 82 0.96 4.35 4.86
N LEU A 83 1.91 4.06 3.97
CA LEU A 83 3.05 4.92 3.69
C LEU A 83 3.17 5.18 2.18
N LEU A 84 3.24 6.46 1.81
CA LEU A 84 3.49 6.90 0.44
C LEU A 84 4.92 7.45 0.34
N PRO A 85 5.80 6.94 -0.55
CA PRO A 85 7.12 7.51 -0.73
C PRO A 85 7.03 8.75 -1.63
N ILE A 86 7.53 9.87 -1.14
CA ILE A 86 7.58 11.16 -1.84
C ILE A 86 9.03 11.65 -1.88
N ARG A 87 9.47 12.13 -3.07
CA ARG A 87 10.83 12.63 -3.26
C ARG A 87 11.09 13.79 -2.31
N SER A 88 12.28 13.79 -1.71
CA SER A 88 12.74 14.89 -0.87
C SER A 88 13.94 15.58 -1.50
N LEU A 89 14.01 16.91 -1.40
CA LEU A 89 15.18 17.66 -1.88
C LEU A 89 16.27 17.81 -0.80
N THR A 90 15.96 17.49 0.46
CA THR A 90 16.90 17.52 1.60
C THR A 90 17.35 16.13 2.04
N GLY A 91 17.11 15.11 1.20
CA GLY A 91 17.50 13.72 1.46
C GLY A 91 17.21 12.83 0.26
N HIS A 92 17.00 11.53 0.47
CA HIS A 92 16.48 10.63 -0.56
C HIS A 92 14.98 10.90 -0.80
N TYR A 93 14.12 10.05 -0.27
CA TYR A 93 12.67 10.24 -0.26
C TYR A 93 12.19 10.04 1.19
N ARG A 94 11.01 10.58 1.50
CA ARG A 94 10.31 10.33 2.78
C ARG A 94 9.12 9.42 2.55
N TRP A 95 8.91 8.49 3.48
CA TRP A 95 7.64 7.80 3.61
C TRP A 95 6.69 8.68 4.41
N ILE A 96 5.76 9.30 3.71
CA ILE A 96 4.76 10.14 4.35
C ILE A 96 3.55 9.31 4.79
N THR A 97 2.96 9.70 5.91
CA THR A 97 1.67 9.24 6.43
C THR A 97 0.98 10.39 7.16
N CYS A 98 -0.17 10.16 7.76
CA CYS A 98 -0.91 11.17 8.50
C CYS A 98 -1.67 10.59 9.71
N PRO A 99 -2.11 11.42 10.68
CA PRO A 99 -2.88 10.98 11.83
C PRO A 99 -4.05 10.07 11.47
N TYR A 100 -4.82 10.42 10.42
CA TYR A 100 -5.96 9.61 9.98
C TYR A 100 -5.58 8.18 9.59
N LEU A 101 -4.49 8.00 8.83
CA LEU A 101 -4.08 6.66 8.39
C LEU A 101 -3.58 5.80 9.55
N LEU A 102 -2.87 6.40 10.51
CA LEU A 102 -2.40 5.71 11.72
C LEU A 102 -3.58 5.31 12.62
N GLU A 103 -4.52 6.22 12.84
CA GLU A 103 -5.77 5.95 13.59
C GLU A 103 -6.60 4.85 12.93
N ARG A 104 -6.75 4.90 11.60
CA ARG A 104 -7.48 3.87 10.84
C ARG A 104 -6.78 2.50 10.93
N TYR A 105 -5.46 2.45 10.78
CA TYR A 105 -4.69 1.21 10.94
C TYR A 105 -4.85 0.62 12.35
N GLN A 106 -4.85 1.47 13.38
CA GLN A 106 -5.10 1.04 14.76
C GLN A 106 -6.50 0.45 14.94
N ARG A 107 -7.56 1.07 14.40
CA ARG A 107 -8.91 0.50 14.44
C ARG A 107 -9.00 -0.85 13.71
N ASP A 108 -8.32 -0.99 12.57
CA ASP A 108 -8.29 -2.24 11.81
C ASP A 108 -7.55 -3.35 12.59
N LEU A 109 -6.47 -3.01 13.33
CA LEU A 109 -5.82 -3.92 14.28
C LEU A 109 -6.77 -4.38 15.39
N GLN A 110 -7.50 -3.45 16.00
CA GLN A 110 -8.48 -3.75 17.05
C GLN A 110 -9.60 -4.66 16.53
N LEU A 111 -10.03 -4.49 15.28
CA LEU A 111 -11.07 -5.30 14.64
C LEU A 111 -10.71 -6.80 14.62
N ILE A 112 -9.42 -7.13 14.49
CA ILE A 112 -8.91 -8.50 14.52
C ILE A 112 -8.38 -8.95 15.89
N GLY A 113 -8.64 -8.16 16.94
CA GLY A 113 -8.24 -8.47 18.32
C GLY A 113 -6.78 -8.11 18.65
N GLY A 114 -6.11 -7.32 17.81
CA GLY A 114 -4.81 -6.72 18.14
C GLY A 114 -4.95 -5.64 19.22
N SER A 115 -3.92 -5.49 20.06
CA SER A 115 -3.95 -4.66 21.26
C SER A 115 -2.87 -3.57 21.26
N PHE A 116 -2.63 -2.93 20.12
CA PHE A 116 -1.63 -1.87 20.01
C PHE A 116 -2.28 -0.49 19.94
N GLU A 117 -1.65 0.50 20.60
CA GLU A 117 -2.03 1.90 20.58
C GLU A 117 -0.82 2.77 20.21
N PHE A 118 -0.96 3.57 19.15
CA PHE A 118 0.05 4.57 18.81
C PHE A 118 0.19 5.59 19.93
N PRO A 119 1.41 6.15 20.13
CA PRO A 119 1.58 7.27 21.03
C PRO A 119 0.71 8.44 20.58
N GLU A 120 0.29 9.26 21.54
CA GLU A 120 -0.36 10.52 21.22
C GLU A 120 0.60 11.37 20.35
N LEU A 121 0.12 11.74 19.17
CA LEU A 121 0.88 12.59 18.27
C LEU A 121 0.73 14.04 18.75
N PRO A 122 1.81 14.84 18.73
CA PRO A 122 1.68 16.28 18.85
C PRO A 122 0.68 16.80 17.80
N GLY A 123 -0.11 17.81 18.17
CA GLY A 123 -0.95 18.51 17.20
C GLY A 123 -0.09 19.03 16.05
N ILE A 124 -0.46 18.67 14.83
CA ILE A 124 0.26 19.02 13.60
C ILE A 124 -0.63 19.93 12.75
N ASP A 125 -0.15 21.14 12.48
CA ASP A 125 -0.79 22.07 11.55
C ASP A 125 -0.31 21.80 10.11
N GLN A 126 -1.07 22.27 9.11
CA GLN A 126 -0.61 22.25 7.71
C GLN A 126 0.74 22.98 7.56
N GLY A 127 1.61 22.44 6.70
CA GLY A 127 2.95 22.97 6.47
C GLY A 127 3.98 22.59 7.54
N LYS A 128 3.59 21.79 8.54
CA LYS A 128 4.51 21.17 9.51
C LYS A 128 4.67 19.68 9.24
N ILE A 129 5.77 19.09 9.73
CA ILE A 129 6.07 17.67 9.53
C ILE A 129 6.70 17.07 10.80
N LEU A 130 6.13 15.98 11.33
CA LEU A 130 6.78 15.23 12.40
C LEU A 130 7.85 14.31 11.80
N THR A 131 9.05 14.36 12.36
CA THR A 131 10.21 13.60 11.85
C THR A 131 11.15 13.20 13.00
N ALA A 132 12.08 12.28 12.71
CA ALA A 132 13.12 11.87 13.66
C ALA A 132 14.38 12.75 13.56
N ASP A 133 14.56 13.50 12.47
CA ASP A 133 15.75 14.32 12.22
C ASP A 133 15.57 15.80 12.56
N GLU A 134 16.67 16.45 12.92
CA GLU A 134 16.75 17.89 13.21
C GLU A 134 17.18 18.66 11.95
N ALA A 135 16.33 18.64 10.92
CA ALA A 135 16.52 19.48 9.73
C ALA A 135 16.00 20.90 9.98
N ASP A 136 16.51 21.92 9.27
CA ASP A 136 15.94 23.28 9.32
C ASP A 136 14.64 23.37 8.50
N THR A 137 14.58 22.62 7.38
CA THR A 137 13.43 22.56 6.48
C THR A 137 13.43 21.22 5.77
N ILE A 138 12.25 20.62 5.61
CA ILE A 138 12.09 19.42 4.78
C ILE A 138 11.33 19.81 3.52
N PHE A 139 11.93 19.53 2.37
CA PHE A 139 11.26 19.70 1.08
C PHE A 139 10.72 18.37 0.61
N LEU A 140 9.44 18.33 0.28
CA LEU A 140 8.74 17.21 -0.34
C LEU A 140 8.22 17.67 -1.68
N GLU A 141 8.82 17.18 -2.75
CA GLU A 141 8.71 17.75 -4.09
C GLU A 141 8.89 19.28 -4.09
N GLU A 142 7.89 20.05 -4.54
CA GLU A 142 7.91 21.51 -4.58
C GLU A 142 7.52 22.19 -3.25
N LEU A 143 7.02 21.43 -2.27
CA LEU A 143 6.50 21.97 -1.02
C LEU A 143 7.57 21.95 0.09
N SER A 144 7.57 22.98 0.92
CA SER A 144 8.45 23.10 2.09
C SER A 144 7.68 22.93 3.38
N PHE A 145 8.25 22.19 4.32
CA PHE A 145 7.67 21.90 5.63
C PHE A 145 8.61 22.31 6.76
N GLU A 146 8.04 22.87 7.82
CA GLU A 146 8.70 23.13 9.11
C GLU A 146 8.76 21.82 9.92
N PRO A 147 9.94 21.24 10.18
CA PRO A 147 10.05 20.00 10.92
C PRO A 147 9.83 20.19 12.41
N ILE A 148 9.11 19.25 13.02
CA ILE A 148 8.96 19.09 14.46
C ILE A 148 9.65 17.77 14.84
N PRO A 149 10.88 17.81 15.38
CA PRO A 149 11.61 16.60 15.76
C PRO A 149 10.93 15.89 16.94
N VAL A 150 10.51 14.64 16.74
CA VAL A 150 9.91 13.77 17.76
C VAL A 150 10.46 12.34 17.70
N PRO A 151 11.78 12.14 17.86
CA PRO A 151 12.44 10.87 17.57
C PRO A 151 11.83 9.66 18.31
N GLN A 152 11.45 9.79 19.58
CA GLN A 152 10.84 8.66 20.33
C GLN A 152 9.46 8.28 19.81
N VAL A 153 8.67 9.26 19.35
CA VAL A 153 7.37 9.01 18.70
C VAL A 153 7.59 8.28 17.39
N MET A 154 8.55 8.76 16.58
CA MET A 154 8.88 8.15 15.28
C MET A 154 9.42 6.73 15.42
N GLU A 155 10.27 6.47 16.42
CA GLU A 155 10.76 5.13 16.74
C GLU A 155 9.62 4.18 17.09
N THR A 156 8.69 4.63 17.92
CA THR A 156 7.52 3.84 18.31
C THR A 156 6.67 3.53 17.07
N VAL A 157 6.24 4.55 16.33
CA VAL A 157 5.41 4.39 15.13
C VAL A 157 6.08 3.46 14.13
N ALA A 158 7.35 3.70 13.79
CA ALA A 158 8.12 2.86 12.88
C ALA A 158 8.24 1.41 13.37
N GLY A 159 8.43 1.20 14.68
CA GLY A 159 8.45 -0.13 15.28
C GLY A 159 7.19 -0.93 14.98
N HIS A 160 6.01 -0.30 15.05
CA HIS A 160 4.74 -0.96 14.74
C HIS A 160 4.50 -1.16 13.25
N LEU A 161 4.89 -0.19 12.42
CA LEU A 161 4.78 -0.32 10.96
C LEU A 161 5.77 -1.35 10.40
N SER A 162 6.90 -1.60 11.07
CA SER A 162 7.91 -2.57 10.64
C SER A 162 7.38 -4.00 10.51
N PHE A 163 6.30 -4.36 11.24
CA PHE A 163 5.65 -5.68 11.13
C PHE A 163 4.99 -5.91 9.77
N LEU A 164 4.72 -4.85 9.02
CA LEU A 164 4.13 -4.90 7.67
C LEU A 164 5.19 -4.97 6.57
N ILE A 165 6.46 -4.95 6.94
CA ILE A 165 7.60 -4.90 6.01
C ILE A 165 8.37 -6.21 6.14
N LYS A 166 8.68 -6.85 5.01
CA LYS A 166 9.44 -8.11 5.00
C LYS A 166 10.95 -7.89 5.05
N HIS A 167 11.46 -6.91 4.30
CA HIS A 167 12.89 -6.65 4.17
C HIS A 167 13.48 -5.97 5.41
N GLU A 168 14.49 -6.58 6.02
CA GLU A 168 15.22 -5.99 7.15
C GLU A 168 15.93 -4.67 6.77
N SER A 169 16.45 -4.57 5.54
CA SER A 169 17.07 -3.34 5.04
C SER A 169 16.08 -2.15 5.01
N VAL A 170 14.82 -2.42 4.68
CA VAL A 170 13.73 -1.42 4.66
C VAL A 170 13.33 -1.04 6.09
N LYS A 171 13.21 -2.01 7.00
CA LYS A 171 12.94 -1.74 8.43
C LYS A 171 14.02 -0.85 9.05
N ASN A 172 15.29 -1.14 8.78
CA ASN A 172 16.44 -0.42 9.34
C ASN A 172 16.47 1.08 8.97
N ARG A 173 15.92 1.45 7.81
CA ARG A 173 15.86 2.85 7.35
C ARG A 173 14.54 3.55 7.66
N LEU A 174 13.52 2.82 8.13
CA LEU A 174 12.16 3.33 8.30
C LEU A 174 12.08 4.55 9.21
N VAL A 175 12.65 4.49 10.42
CA VAL A 175 12.61 5.61 11.39
C VAL A 175 13.14 6.91 10.78
N ARG A 176 14.23 6.81 10.01
CA ARG A 176 14.89 7.98 9.42
C ARG A 176 14.11 8.56 8.24
N GLN A 177 13.28 7.77 7.56
CA GLN A 177 12.57 8.22 6.37
C GLN A 177 11.09 8.47 6.61
N LEU A 178 10.54 7.98 7.73
CA LEU A 178 9.16 8.20 8.11
C LEU A 178 8.93 9.69 8.39
N ALA A 179 7.82 10.20 7.89
CA ALA A 179 7.34 11.55 8.10
C ALA A 179 5.83 11.52 8.32
N ILE A 180 5.33 12.23 9.33
CA ILE A 180 3.89 12.35 9.58
C ILE A 180 3.50 13.79 9.25
N LEU A 181 2.55 13.94 8.34
CA LEU A 181 2.01 15.22 7.88
C LEU A 181 0.61 15.46 8.44
N HIS A 182 0.11 16.69 8.33
CA HIS A 182 -1.32 16.96 8.46
C HIS A 182 -2.12 16.15 7.41
N ASP A 183 -3.36 15.77 7.74
CA ASP A 183 -4.19 14.93 6.87
C ASP A 183 -4.40 15.54 5.47
N ASP A 184 -4.61 16.85 5.38
CA ASP A 184 -4.76 17.56 4.10
C ASP A 184 -3.47 17.63 3.28
N ASP A 185 -2.31 17.76 3.94
CA ASP A 185 -1.01 17.78 3.24
C ASP A 185 -0.70 16.39 2.67
N PHE A 186 -0.98 15.33 3.44
CA PHE A 186 -0.92 13.97 2.92
C PHE A 186 -1.91 13.77 1.76
N SER A 187 -3.14 14.28 1.90
CA SER A 187 -4.16 14.21 0.86
C SER A 187 -3.70 14.86 -0.44
N HIS A 188 -3.02 16.01 -0.37
CA HIS A 188 -2.44 16.65 -1.54
C HIS A 188 -1.50 15.70 -2.31
N PHE A 189 -0.52 15.09 -1.62
CA PHE A 189 0.40 14.15 -2.26
C PHE A 189 -0.29 12.87 -2.74
N ALA A 190 -1.29 12.36 -2.02
CA ALA A 190 -2.06 11.21 -2.46
C ALA A 190 -2.79 11.47 -3.79
N HIS A 191 -3.26 12.70 -4.02
CA HIS A 191 -3.98 13.08 -5.25
C HIS A 191 -3.06 13.50 -6.40
N PHE A 192 -1.97 14.22 -6.10
CA PHE A 192 -1.19 14.92 -7.12
C PHE A 192 0.29 14.50 -7.17
N GLY A 193 0.77 13.77 -6.16
CA GLY A 193 2.16 13.33 -6.03
C GLY A 193 2.46 11.96 -6.64
N LEU A 194 1.51 11.33 -7.33
CA LEU A 194 1.72 10.02 -7.95
C LEU A 194 2.40 10.14 -9.32
N PRO A 195 3.34 9.24 -9.67
CA PRO A 195 3.94 9.20 -11.00
C PRO A 195 2.91 8.97 -12.11
N ILE A 196 2.96 9.84 -13.12
CA ILE A 196 2.20 9.71 -14.36
C ILE A 196 3.17 9.46 -15.52
N GLN A 197 2.95 8.36 -16.24
CA GLN A 197 3.78 7.97 -17.39
C GLN A 197 2.99 8.12 -18.69
N ALA A 198 3.60 8.79 -19.67
CA ALA A 198 3.09 8.81 -21.04
C ALA A 198 3.56 7.56 -21.79
N ARG A 199 2.63 6.80 -22.34
CA ARG A 199 2.89 5.59 -23.12
C ARG A 199 2.35 5.74 -24.53
N ASN A 200 3.04 5.17 -25.51
CA ASN A 200 2.62 5.25 -26.91
C ASN A 200 2.72 3.89 -27.63
N GLN A 201 1.90 3.76 -28.67
CA GLN A 201 1.99 2.66 -29.64
C GLN A 201 2.61 3.21 -30.92
N LEU A 202 3.75 2.66 -31.33
CA LEU A 202 4.42 3.09 -32.56
C LEU A 202 3.92 2.28 -33.76
N GLU A 203 3.81 2.94 -34.91
CA GLU A 203 3.61 2.28 -36.20
C GLU A 203 4.89 1.53 -36.61
N ASN A 204 4.76 0.25 -36.97
CA ASN A 204 5.88 -0.63 -37.30
C ASN A 204 6.83 -0.03 -38.35
N GLY A 205 8.13 -0.03 -38.03
CA GLY A 205 9.18 0.51 -38.91
C GLY A 205 9.25 2.04 -38.95
N THR A 206 8.47 2.75 -38.13
CA THR A 206 8.48 4.22 -38.07
C THR A 206 8.60 4.73 -36.63
N LYS A 207 8.79 6.04 -36.47
CA LYS A 207 8.70 6.75 -35.18
C LYS A 207 7.33 7.40 -34.95
N LYS A 208 6.33 7.12 -35.80
CA LYS A 208 4.99 7.71 -35.67
C LYS A 208 4.21 6.98 -34.59
N SER A 209 3.54 7.74 -33.72
CA SER A 209 2.63 7.21 -32.71
C SER A 209 1.24 7.02 -33.33
N GLN A 210 0.68 5.82 -33.18
CA GLN A 210 -0.71 5.47 -33.51
C GLN A 210 -1.66 5.74 -32.34
N ASN A 211 -1.13 5.69 -31.12
CA ASN A 211 -1.85 6.01 -29.89
C ASN A 211 -0.89 6.56 -28.83
N LEU A 212 -1.41 7.43 -27.97
CA LEU A 212 -0.73 8.03 -26.82
C LEU A 212 -1.72 8.06 -25.65
N TRP A 213 -1.31 7.59 -24.49
CA TRP A 213 -2.13 7.62 -23.27
C TRP A 213 -1.26 7.89 -22.03
N PHE A 214 -1.91 8.35 -20.97
CA PHE A 214 -1.29 8.62 -19.66
C PHE A 214 -1.77 7.61 -18.62
N GLU A 215 -0.81 7.06 -17.89
CA GLU A 215 -1.02 6.02 -16.89
C GLU A 215 -0.46 6.49 -15.54
N GLU A 216 -1.30 6.51 -14.52
CA GLU A 216 -0.90 6.82 -13.14
C GLU A 216 -0.51 5.53 -12.41
N THR A 217 0.51 5.60 -11.56
CA THR A 217 0.99 4.43 -10.80
C THR A 217 1.28 4.81 -9.36
N LEU A 218 1.16 3.84 -8.45
CA LEU A 218 1.79 3.91 -7.14
C LEU A 218 3.31 3.72 -7.30
N PRO A 219 4.14 4.57 -6.69
CA PRO A 219 5.59 4.40 -6.74
C PRO A 219 6.05 3.12 -6.02
N PRO A 220 7.19 2.52 -6.41
CA PRO A 220 7.91 1.55 -5.59
C PRO A 220 8.14 2.09 -4.18
N ASP A 221 8.30 1.20 -3.20
CA ASP A 221 8.35 1.49 -1.77
C ASP A 221 7.00 1.94 -1.15
N THR A 222 5.89 2.02 -1.90
CA THR A 222 4.55 2.23 -1.28
C THR A 222 4.20 1.08 -0.33
N LEU A 223 3.85 1.40 0.92
CA LEU A 223 3.38 0.41 1.89
C LEU A 223 1.86 0.44 1.96
N LEU A 224 1.25 -0.72 1.67
CA LEU A 224 -0.17 -0.96 1.82
C LEU A 224 -0.44 -2.06 2.86
N TYR A 225 -1.68 -2.14 3.34
CA TYR A 225 -2.13 -3.25 4.16
C TYR A 225 -3.58 -3.66 3.83
N SER A 226 -3.90 -4.93 4.07
CA SER A 226 -5.25 -5.48 3.95
C SER A 226 -5.56 -6.41 5.13
N LEU A 227 -6.83 -6.51 5.51
CA LEU A 227 -7.33 -7.48 6.48
C LEU A 227 -7.77 -8.75 5.75
N ILE A 228 -7.22 -9.87 6.19
CA ILE A 228 -7.68 -11.21 5.80
C ILE A 228 -8.48 -11.78 6.96
N LEU A 229 -9.79 -11.86 6.78
CA LEU A 229 -10.76 -12.20 7.82
C LEU A 229 -11.30 -13.61 7.62
N GLU A 230 -11.36 -14.41 8.67
CA GLU A 230 -12.01 -15.72 8.61
C GLU A 230 -13.52 -15.55 8.50
N ARG A 231 -14.13 -16.24 7.54
CA ARG A 231 -15.57 -16.24 7.39
C ARG A 231 -16.21 -17.23 8.39
N PRO A 232 -17.22 -16.82 9.18
CA PRO A 232 -17.87 -17.70 10.13
C PRO A 232 -18.44 -18.97 9.46
N GLY A 233 -18.31 -20.12 10.15
CA GLY A 233 -18.86 -21.40 9.70
C GLY A 233 -18.07 -22.10 8.58
N LYS A 234 -16.86 -21.63 8.27
CA LYS A 234 -15.91 -22.32 7.39
C LYS A 234 -14.87 -23.09 8.22
N GLY A 235 -14.28 -24.13 7.63
CA GLY A 235 -13.46 -25.12 8.33
C GLY A 235 -12.28 -24.50 9.09
N GLU A 236 -11.92 -25.10 10.23
CA GLU A 236 -10.79 -24.66 11.04
C GLU A 236 -9.48 -24.66 10.22
N GLY A 237 -8.70 -23.60 10.34
CA GLY A 237 -7.35 -23.51 9.75
C GLY A 237 -7.24 -22.84 8.38
N VAL A 238 -8.33 -22.33 7.80
CA VAL A 238 -8.29 -21.63 6.50
C VAL A 238 -7.36 -20.41 6.51
N LEU A 239 -7.30 -19.67 7.62
CA LEU A 239 -6.37 -18.55 7.79
C LEU A 239 -4.91 -19.01 7.81
N GLU A 240 -4.62 -20.15 8.43
CA GLU A 240 -3.25 -20.66 8.50
C GLU A 240 -2.77 -21.16 7.14
N LYS A 241 -3.65 -21.79 6.35
CA LYS A 241 -3.34 -22.18 4.96
C LYS A 241 -2.86 -21.00 4.11
N ILE A 242 -3.61 -19.89 4.12
CA ILE A 242 -3.22 -18.70 3.35
C ILE A 242 -1.98 -18.01 3.95
N LYS A 243 -1.84 -17.94 5.28
CA LYS A 243 -0.62 -17.41 5.92
C LYS A 243 0.61 -18.22 5.53
N ASP A 244 0.55 -19.54 5.61
CA ASP A 244 1.68 -20.42 5.31
C ASP A 244 2.05 -20.37 3.83
N HIS A 245 1.06 -20.24 2.96
CA HIS A 245 1.29 -19.97 1.54
C HIS A 245 2.08 -18.67 1.34
N LEU A 246 1.63 -17.55 1.92
CA LEU A 246 2.29 -16.24 1.81
C LEU A 246 3.65 -16.18 2.51
N LYS A 247 3.86 -16.96 3.58
CA LYS A 247 5.19 -17.09 4.22
C LYS A 247 6.20 -17.75 3.28
N ARG A 248 5.79 -18.82 2.59
CA ARG A 248 6.62 -19.56 1.62
C ARG A 248 6.84 -18.80 0.32
N HIS A 249 5.80 -18.17 -0.21
CA HIS A 249 5.82 -17.47 -1.49
C HIS A 249 5.37 -16.01 -1.30
N PRO A 250 6.29 -15.12 -0.89
CA PRO A 250 5.89 -13.79 -0.43
C PRO A 250 5.64 -12.77 -1.53
N TYR A 251 6.08 -13.03 -2.77
CA TYR A 251 5.86 -12.08 -3.87
C TYR A 251 4.47 -12.28 -4.47
N LEU A 252 3.75 -11.16 -4.62
CA LEU A 252 2.41 -11.09 -5.18
C LEU A 252 2.43 -10.11 -6.36
N GLN A 253 1.92 -10.53 -7.51
CA GLN A 253 1.59 -9.62 -8.60
C GLN A 253 0.16 -9.14 -8.40
N ALA A 254 -0.07 -7.83 -8.36
CA ALA A 254 -1.41 -7.25 -8.31
C ALA A 254 -1.50 -5.98 -9.18
N GLY A 255 -2.65 -5.78 -9.81
CA GLY A 255 -2.86 -4.70 -10.76
C GLY A 255 -2.50 -5.10 -12.20
N GLY A 256 -2.51 -4.12 -13.11
CA GLY A 256 -2.20 -4.33 -14.53
C GLY A 256 -0.70 -4.32 -14.83
N ASN A 257 -0.38 -4.42 -16.12
CA ASN A 257 0.97 -4.15 -16.65
C ASN A 257 2.10 -5.08 -16.17
N GLU A 258 1.77 -6.33 -15.80
CA GLU A 258 2.76 -7.34 -15.38
C GLU A 258 3.89 -7.54 -16.40
N THR A 259 3.55 -7.64 -17.69
CA THR A 259 4.51 -7.92 -18.77
C THR A 259 5.49 -6.77 -19.05
N VAL A 260 5.24 -5.60 -18.47
CA VAL A 260 6.17 -4.45 -18.48
C VAL A 260 6.75 -4.16 -17.10
N GLY A 261 6.67 -5.14 -16.18
CA GLY A 261 7.34 -5.12 -14.88
C GLY A 261 6.59 -4.41 -13.75
N GLN A 262 5.31 -4.10 -13.92
CA GLN A 262 4.51 -3.43 -12.88
C GLN A 262 3.74 -4.42 -11.99
N GLY A 263 3.40 -3.97 -10.77
CA GLY A 263 2.47 -4.67 -9.89
C GLY A 263 3.10 -5.64 -8.90
N TRP A 264 4.43 -5.70 -8.77
CA TRP A 264 5.08 -6.63 -7.86
C TRP A 264 5.12 -6.05 -6.44
N LEU A 265 4.57 -6.80 -5.50
CA LEU A 265 4.53 -6.49 -4.06
C LEU A 265 5.18 -7.62 -3.29
N ILE A 266 5.96 -7.31 -2.26
CA ILE A 266 6.39 -8.29 -1.26
C ILE A 266 5.46 -8.26 -0.06
N THR A 267 4.93 -9.42 0.30
CA THR A 267 4.00 -9.58 1.41
C THR A 267 4.72 -9.84 2.73
N ALA A 268 4.18 -9.25 3.80
CA ALA A 268 4.55 -9.52 5.18
C ALA A 268 3.31 -9.97 5.94
N VAL A 269 3.40 -11.15 6.56
CA VAL A 269 2.41 -11.64 7.51
C VAL A 269 3.06 -11.74 8.87
N LYS A 270 2.40 -11.19 9.89
CA LYS A 270 2.89 -11.34 11.26
C LYS A 270 2.89 -12.82 11.62
N ALA A 271 4.02 -13.31 12.13
CA ALA A 271 4.21 -14.69 12.54
C ALA A 271 3.22 -15.07 13.65
#